data_AF-A0A8R1W4U9-F1
#
_entry.id   AF-A0A8R1W4U9-F1
#
_cell.length_a   1.000
_cell.length_b   1.000
_cell.length_c   1.000
_cell.angle_alpha   90.00
_cell.angle_beta   90.00
_cell.angle_gamma   90.00
#
_symmetry.space_group_name_H-M   'P 1'
#
loop_
_entity.id
_entity.type
_entity.pdbx_description
1 polymer ?
#
loop_
_entity_poly.entity_id
_entity_poly.type
_entity_poly.pdbx_seq_one_letter_code
_entity_poly.pdbx_strand_id
1 'polypeptide(L)'
;MDHFAWPELAYLGHSFGGQLGSWLAGVYPERVRCLIVLDTMGPRSVDMGDTLAAVRSRIDAAQSLHRRQCGRKPPSYTFVEAVGKMMAGRPSRLTDESARILAGRALVRVDGDDDKYTFASDQRLKLAFYPLMTFDQQKQILGTIACPVVFVLADENCGRYSTYLKDAYEFYSKRPNVTIRVVSGDHDVHLNYPDRVFKHVADFLQEHYKN
;
A
#
# COMPACT_ATOMS: atom_id res chain seq x y z
N MET A 1 -12.20 -5.81 12.30
CA MET A 1 -13.13 -6.95 12.16
C MET A 1 -13.90 -7.15 13.44
N ASP A 2 -13.23 -7.40 14.56
CA ASP A 2 -13.89 -7.71 15.84
C ASP A 2 -14.76 -6.55 16.35
N HIS A 3 -14.30 -5.29 16.25
CA HIS A 3 -15.11 -4.11 16.59
C HIS A 3 -16.44 -4.06 15.82
N PHE A 4 -16.46 -4.50 14.57
CA PHE A 4 -17.66 -4.53 13.72
C PHE A 4 -18.40 -5.87 13.77
N ALA A 5 -17.94 -6.82 14.61
CA ALA A 5 -18.44 -8.19 14.68
C ALA A 5 -18.51 -8.90 13.30
N TRP A 6 -17.54 -8.63 12.41
CA TRP A 6 -17.47 -9.29 11.10
C TRP A 6 -16.69 -10.61 11.22
N PRO A 7 -17.37 -11.77 11.03
CA PRO A 7 -16.70 -13.06 11.06
C PRO A 7 -15.74 -13.22 9.88
N GLU A 8 -16.18 -12.79 8.70
CA GLU A 8 -15.39 -12.75 7.46
C GLU A 8 -15.61 -11.40 6.74
N LEU A 9 -14.71 -11.04 5.81
CA LEU A 9 -14.88 -9.89 4.92
C LEU A 9 -14.32 -10.12 3.52
N ALA A 10 -14.79 -9.32 2.56
CA ALA A 10 -14.03 -9.05 1.34
C ALA A 10 -13.01 -7.94 1.64
N TYR A 11 -11.74 -8.18 1.33
CA TYR A 11 -10.68 -7.20 1.56
C TYR A 11 -10.30 -6.52 0.25
N LEU A 12 -10.34 -5.20 0.22
CA LEU A 12 -9.76 -4.40 -0.86
C LEU A 12 -8.67 -3.51 -0.29
N GLY A 13 -7.47 -3.60 -0.84
CA GLY A 13 -6.33 -2.79 -0.40
C GLY A 13 -5.47 -2.31 -1.56
N HIS A 14 -5.07 -1.05 -1.48
CA HIS A 14 -4.07 -0.45 -2.37
C HIS A 14 -2.69 -0.40 -1.70
N SER A 15 -1.63 -0.64 -2.48
CA SER A 15 -0.24 -0.52 -2.04
C SER A 15 -0.02 -1.16 -0.67
N PHE A 16 0.34 -0.39 0.36
CA PHE A 16 0.59 -0.93 1.68
C PHE A 16 -0.64 -1.63 2.28
N GLY A 17 -1.85 -1.09 2.06
CA GLY A 17 -3.09 -1.74 2.44
C GLY A 17 -3.29 -3.07 1.72
N GLY A 18 -2.91 -3.16 0.44
CA GLY A 18 -2.94 -4.42 -0.31
C GLY A 18 -2.02 -5.48 0.29
N GLN A 19 -0.80 -5.09 0.68
CA GLN A 19 0.16 -5.98 1.36
C GLN A 19 -0.37 -6.47 2.70
N LEU A 20 -0.95 -5.57 3.50
CA LEU A 20 -1.60 -5.94 4.76
C LEU A 20 -2.78 -6.89 4.54
N GLY A 21 -3.56 -6.70 3.47
CA GLY A 21 -4.61 -7.63 3.06
C GLY A 21 -4.10 -9.02 2.75
N SER A 22 -3.02 -9.14 1.97
CA SER A 22 -2.37 -10.44 1.69
C SER A 22 -1.87 -11.12 2.96
N TRP A 23 -1.29 -10.35 3.89
CA TRP A 23 -0.85 -10.88 5.18
C TRP A 23 -2.03 -11.32 6.05
N LEU A 24 -3.09 -10.52 6.14
CA LEU A 24 -4.29 -10.88 6.88
C LEU A 24 -4.91 -12.18 6.35
N ALA A 25 -5.02 -12.31 5.02
CA ALA A 25 -5.55 -13.49 4.37
C ALA A 25 -4.65 -14.72 4.50
N GLY A 26 -3.34 -14.53 4.72
CA GLY A 26 -2.40 -15.62 4.98
C GLY A 26 -2.41 -16.05 6.44
N VAL A 27 -2.40 -15.11 7.38
CA VAL A 27 -2.36 -15.40 8.82
C VAL A 27 -3.71 -15.93 9.33
N TYR A 28 -4.81 -15.39 8.80
CA TYR A 28 -6.19 -15.74 9.19
C TYR A 28 -7.02 -16.06 7.94
N PRO A 29 -6.74 -17.16 7.23
CA PRO A 29 -7.39 -17.51 5.97
C PRO A 29 -8.92 -17.67 6.09
N GLU A 30 -9.42 -18.01 7.28
CA GLU A 30 -10.84 -18.12 7.59
C GLU A 30 -11.56 -16.77 7.74
N ARG A 31 -10.81 -15.67 7.87
CA ARG A 31 -11.37 -14.32 8.09
C ARG A 31 -11.51 -13.52 6.78
N VAL A 32 -10.91 -13.97 5.69
CA VAL A 32 -10.93 -13.25 4.41
C VAL A 32 -11.61 -14.12 3.35
N ARG A 33 -12.79 -13.69 2.92
CA ARG A 33 -13.60 -14.39 1.91
C ARG A 33 -13.04 -14.27 0.50
N CYS A 34 -12.57 -13.08 0.15
CA CYS A 34 -11.89 -12.80 -1.11
C CYS A 34 -11.00 -11.56 -0.95
N LEU A 35 -9.92 -11.49 -1.74
CA LEU A 35 -8.90 -10.46 -1.64
C LEU A 35 -8.69 -9.72 -2.96
N ILE A 36 -8.80 -8.40 -2.94
CA ILE A 36 -8.57 -7.50 -4.06
C ILE A 36 -7.37 -6.61 -3.73
N VAL A 37 -6.31 -6.72 -4.52
CA VAL A 37 -5.05 -6.00 -4.30
C VAL A 37 -4.78 -5.08 -5.47
N LEU A 38 -4.62 -3.79 -5.18
CA LEU A 38 -4.36 -2.75 -6.17
C LEU A 38 -2.88 -2.35 -6.16
N ASP A 39 -2.21 -2.63 -7.27
CA ASP A 39 -0.84 -2.28 -7.63
C ASP A 39 0.25 -2.60 -6.58
N THR A 40 0.22 -3.83 -6.07
CA THR A 40 1.29 -4.43 -5.28
C THR A 40 1.16 -5.95 -5.28
N MET A 41 2.22 -6.67 -4.92
CA MET A 41 2.17 -8.13 -4.70
C MET A 41 2.88 -8.54 -3.40
N GLY A 42 2.99 -7.63 -2.44
CA GLY A 42 3.67 -7.90 -1.17
C GLY A 42 4.80 -6.91 -0.87
N PRO A 43 5.34 -6.94 0.36
CA PRO A 43 6.50 -6.15 0.71
C PRO A 43 7.74 -6.68 -0.03
N ARG A 44 8.70 -5.78 -0.28
CA ARG A 44 10.00 -6.19 -0.83
C ARG A 44 10.70 -7.16 0.13
N SER A 45 11.16 -8.29 -0.39
CA SER A 45 12.00 -9.24 0.35
C SER A 45 13.41 -8.69 0.57
N VAL A 46 14.06 -9.22 1.61
CA VAL A 46 15.46 -8.96 1.91
C VAL A 46 16.24 -10.25 1.67
N ASP A 47 17.25 -10.20 0.81
CA ASP A 47 18.12 -11.33 0.59
C ASP A 47 18.91 -11.65 1.87
N MET A 48 19.15 -12.93 2.13
CA MET A 48 19.83 -13.36 3.37
C MET A 48 21.17 -12.64 3.57
N GLY A 49 21.95 -12.47 2.50
CA GLY A 49 23.23 -11.76 2.51
C GLY A 49 23.14 -10.26 2.83
N ASP A 50 21.98 -9.64 2.60
CA ASP A 50 21.75 -8.20 2.79
C ASP A 50 21.11 -7.86 4.14
N THR A 51 20.81 -8.87 4.97
CA THR A 51 20.09 -8.70 6.24
C THR A 51 20.71 -7.61 7.13
N LEU A 52 22.03 -7.66 7.35
CA LEU A 52 22.72 -6.68 8.19
C LEU A 52 22.64 -5.26 7.61
N ALA A 53 22.84 -5.13 6.29
CA ALA A 53 22.76 -3.84 5.60
C ALA A 53 21.33 -3.26 5.69
N ALA A 54 20.32 -4.10 5.52
CA ALA A 54 18.92 -3.71 5.65
C ALA A 54 18.58 -3.27 7.09
N VAL A 55 18.99 -4.03 8.10
CA VAL A 55 18.81 -3.67 9.52
C VAL A 55 19.49 -2.33 9.82
N ARG A 56 20.75 -2.18 9.43
CA ARG A 56 21.51 -0.93 9.64
C ARG A 56 20.81 0.26 8.98
N SER A 57 20.38 0.12 7.73
CA SER A 57 19.66 1.17 7.00
C SER A 57 18.38 1.60 7.74
N ARG A 58 17.61 0.67 8.30
CA ARG A 58 16.41 0.98 9.10
C ARG A 58 16.73 1.74 10.37
N ILE A 59 17.75 1.30 11.11
CA ILE A 59 18.19 1.96 12.35
C ILE A 59 18.72 3.37 12.04
N ASP A 60 19.58 3.52 11.04
CA ASP A 60 20.14 4.80 10.64
C ASP A 60 19.05 5.77 10.17
N ALA A 61 18.06 5.29 9.42
CA ALA A 61 16.89 6.08 9.02
C ALA A 61 16.05 6.53 10.23
N ALA A 62 15.81 5.64 11.19
CA ALA A 62 15.06 5.95 12.40
C ALA A 62 15.79 7.00 13.27
N GLN A 63 17.10 6.83 13.48
CA GLN A 63 17.92 7.79 14.20
C GLN A 63 17.99 9.15 13.48
N SER A 64 18.14 9.13 12.15
CA SER A 64 18.15 10.34 11.33
C SER A 64 16.82 11.09 11.39
N LEU A 65 15.69 10.36 11.38
CA LEU A 65 14.37 10.97 11.56
C LEU A 65 14.23 11.59 12.95
N HIS A 66 14.62 10.87 14.00
CA HIS A 66 14.59 11.36 15.37
C HIS A 66 15.40 12.65 15.53
N ARG A 67 16.65 12.68 15.06
CA ARG A 67 17.50 13.88 15.09
C ARG A 67 16.89 15.06 14.35
N ARG A 68 16.22 14.81 13.20
CA ARG A 68 15.55 15.87 12.42
C ARG A 68 14.30 16.42 13.10
N GLN A 69 13.67 15.67 14.00
CA GLN A 69 12.42 16.06 14.66
C GLN A 69 12.60 16.58 16.08
N CYS A 70 13.68 16.18 16.73
CA CYS A 70 13.98 16.61 18.09
C CYS A 70 13.96 18.14 18.18
N GLY A 71 13.09 18.68 19.02
CA GLY A 71 12.92 20.12 19.24
C GLY A 71 12.25 20.90 18.11
N ARG A 72 11.69 20.26 17.08
CA ARG A 72 11.07 20.94 15.94
C ARG A 72 9.56 20.76 15.91
N LYS A 73 8.83 21.85 15.66
CA LYS A 73 7.40 21.80 15.36
C LYS A 73 7.18 21.30 13.91
N PRO A 74 6.06 20.59 13.63
CA PRO A 74 5.68 20.27 12.26
C PRO A 74 5.59 21.54 11.41
N PRO A 75 6.06 21.51 10.15
CA PRO A 75 5.92 22.65 9.27
C PRO A 75 4.44 22.87 8.93
N SER A 76 4.09 24.14 8.64
CA SER A 76 2.77 24.53 8.16
C SER A 76 2.84 25.15 6.77
N TYR A 77 1.76 25.00 6.02
CA TYR A 77 1.66 25.39 4.62
C TYR A 77 0.27 25.93 4.33
N THR A 78 0.12 26.78 3.31
CA THR A 78 -1.20 26.97 2.71
C THR A 78 -1.69 25.65 2.11
N PHE A 79 -3.00 25.52 1.90
CA PHE A 79 -3.57 24.30 1.31
C PHE A 79 -2.93 23.97 -0.05
N VAL A 80 -2.73 24.97 -0.90
CA VAL A 80 -2.14 24.81 -2.24
C VAL A 80 -0.67 24.36 -2.15
N GLU A 81 0.12 24.97 -1.26
CA GLU A 81 1.52 24.55 -1.03
C GLU A 81 1.60 23.11 -0.50
N ALA A 82 0.66 22.72 0.37
CA ALA A 82 0.60 21.36 0.90
C ALA A 82 0.25 20.33 -0.19
N VAL A 83 -0.72 20.64 -1.06
CA VAL A 83 -1.05 19.82 -2.24
C VAL A 83 0.17 19.67 -3.14
N GLY A 84 0.85 20.77 -3.49
CA GLY A 84 2.06 20.73 -4.31
C GLY A 84 3.18 19.88 -3.69
N LYS A 85 3.38 19.98 -2.37
CA LYS A 85 4.34 19.13 -1.63
C LYS A 85 3.96 17.66 -1.62
N MET A 86 2.67 17.35 -1.47
CA MET A 86 2.18 15.97 -1.53
C MET A 86 2.48 15.36 -2.90
N MET A 87 2.15 16.08 -3.98
CA MET A 87 2.41 15.63 -5.35
C MET A 87 3.91 15.46 -5.62
N ALA A 88 4.74 16.44 -5.26
CA ALA A 88 6.18 16.39 -5.48
C ALA A 88 6.89 15.31 -4.65
N GLY A 89 6.37 14.98 -3.48
CA GLY A 89 6.91 13.94 -2.60
C GLY A 89 6.47 12.53 -2.98
N ARG A 90 5.62 12.37 -4.01
CA ARG A 90 5.03 11.10 -4.39
C ARG A 90 5.71 10.50 -5.62
N PRO A 91 6.05 9.19 -5.60
CA PRO A 91 6.64 8.54 -6.77
C PRO A 91 5.70 8.46 -7.99
N SER A 92 4.39 8.41 -7.74
CA SER A 92 3.32 8.37 -8.75
C SER A 92 2.74 9.76 -9.02
N ARG A 93 2.20 9.94 -10.22
CA ARG A 93 1.69 11.21 -10.70
C ARG A 93 0.20 11.33 -10.42
N LEU A 94 -0.11 11.88 -9.26
CA LEU A 94 -1.48 12.29 -8.95
C LEU A 94 -1.99 13.36 -9.93
N THR A 95 -3.27 13.27 -10.30
CA THR A 95 -3.99 14.43 -10.85
C THR A 95 -4.18 15.49 -9.75
N ASP A 96 -4.42 16.74 -10.13
CA ASP A 96 -4.73 17.81 -9.16
C ASP A 96 -5.97 17.48 -8.33
N GLU A 97 -7.01 16.92 -8.97
CA GLU A 97 -8.23 16.47 -8.30
C GLU A 97 -7.93 15.40 -7.24
N SER A 98 -7.24 14.32 -7.62
CA SER A 98 -6.83 13.26 -6.70
C SER A 98 -5.99 13.78 -5.53
N ALA A 99 -5.05 14.68 -5.81
CA ALA A 99 -4.20 15.28 -4.79
C ALA A 99 -5.01 16.14 -3.80
N ARG A 100 -6.01 16.89 -4.28
CA ARG A 100 -6.91 17.68 -3.43
C ARG A 100 -7.80 16.80 -2.56
N ILE A 101 -8.32 15.70 -3.08
CA ILE A 101 -9.11 14.72 -2.30
C ILE A 101 -8.25 14.16 -1.15
N LEU A 102 -7.03 13.73 -1.44
CA LEU A 102 -6.10 13.23 -0.42
C LEU A 102 -5.73 14.31 0.59
N ALA A 103 -5.43 15.52 0.13
CA ALA A 103 -5.10 16.67 0.99
C ALA A 103 -6.25 17.03 1.94
N GLY A 104 -7.49 16.99 1.46
CA GLY A 104 -8.68 17.26 2.28
C GLY A 104 -8.84 16.33 3.48
N ARG A 105 -8.31 15.10 3.40
CA ARG A 105 -8.28 14.16 4.52
C ARG A 105 -6.98 14.18 5.33
N ALA A 106 -5.85 14.46 4.67
CA ALA A 106 -4.52 14.35 5.27
C ALA A 106 -4.08 15.60 6.03
N LEU A 107 -4.69 16.75 5.73
CA LEU A 107 -4.34 18.04 6.32
C LEU A 107 -5.30 18.41 7.46
N VAL A 108 -4.73 19.00 8.49
CA VAL A 108 -5.46 19.63 9.60
C VAL A 108 -5.07 21.09 9.70
N ARG A 109 -6.02 21.94 10.10
CA ARG A 109 -5.76 23.37 10.34
C ARG A 109 -4.80 23.52 11.51
N VAL A 110 -3.94 24.55 11.43
CA VAL A 110 -3.06 24.93 12.53
C VAL A 110 -3.82 25.87 13.45
N ASP A 111 -3.76 25.61 14.75
CA ASP A 111 -4.44 26.46 15.74
C ASP A 111 -3.93 27.91 15.67
N GLY A 112 -4.87 28.85 15.58
CA GLY A 112 -4.57 30.28 15.53
C GLY A 112 -4.16 30.83 14.16
N ASP A 113 -4.21 30.03 13.10
CA ASP A 113 -3.96 30.48 11.72
C ASP A 113 -4.89 29.78 10.72
N ASP A 114 -5.94 30.48 10.30
CA ASP A 114 -7.01 29.95 9.45
C ASP A 114 -6.56 29.61 8.02
N ASP A 115 -5.38 30.09 7.59
CA ASP A 115 -4.86 29.83 6.24
C ASP A 115 -3.75 28.79 6.23
N LYS A 116 -3.38 28.24 7.40
CA LYS A 116 -2.31 27.26 7.54
C LYS A 116 -2.80 25.87 7.91
N TYR A 117 -2.17 24.90 7.27
CA TYR A 117 -2.40 23.48 7.43
C TYR A 117 -1.09 22.77 7.75
N THR A 118 -1.19 21.68 8.50
CA THR A 118 -0.11 20.71 8.66
C THR A 118 -0.61 19.31 8.33
N PHE A 119 0.32 18.41 7.98
CA PHE A 119 -0.04 17.01 7.75
C PHE A 119 -0.31 16.33 9.09
N ALA A 120 -1.48 15.72 9.23
CA ALA A 120 -1.85 14.95 10.42
C ALA A 120 -1.04 13.65 10.58
N SER A 121 -0.30 13.25 9.55
CA SER A 121 0.44 11.99 9.55
C SER A 121 1.63 12.01 10.50
N ASP A 122 1.70 10.96 11.32
CA ASP A 122 2.88 10.70 12.13
C ASP A 122 4.07 10.45 11.21
N GLN A 123 5.10 11.26 11.39
CA GLN A 123 6.27 11.23 10.54
C GLN A 123 7.07 9.92 10.66
N ARG A 124 6.91 9.14 11.74
CA ARG A 124 7.51 7.81 11.89
C ARG A 124 7.00 6.85 10.83
N LEU A 125 5.80 7.06 10.28
CA LEU A 125 5.27 6.26 9.17
C LEU A 125 6.14 6.34 7.91
N LYS A 126 7.03 7.34 7.78
CA LYS A 126 8.04 7.42 6.72
C LYS A 126 9.12 6.34 6.83
N LEU A 127 9.27 5.67 7.97
CA LEU A 127 10.30 4.65 8.20
C LEU A 127 9.95 3.28 7.60
N ALA A 128 8.80 3.15 6.93
CA ALA A 128 8.36 1.94 6.22
C ALA A 128 8.56 0.67 7.07
N PHE A 129 7.72 0.44 8.07
CA PHE A 129 7.83 -0.68 8.99
C PHE A 129 7.37 -2.00 8.33
N TYR A 130 8.27 -2.60 7.56
CA TYR A 130 8.11 -3.95 7.07
C TYR A 130 9.02 -4.88 7.87
N PRO A 131 8.55 -6.06 8.30
CA PRO A 131 9.44 -7.07 8.83
C PRO A 131 10.48 -7.44 7.75
N LEU A 132 11.76 -7.40 8.13
CA LEU A 132 12.85 -7.76 7.25
C LEU A 132 12.84 -9.28 7.10
N MET A 133 12.25 -9.75 6.02
CA MET A 133 12.08 -11.17 5.75
C MET A 133 12.55 -11.52 4.36
N THR A 134 13.11 -12.71 4.23
CA THR A 134 13.35 -13.32 2.93
C THR A 134 12.03 -13.62 2.23
N PHE A 135 12.09 -13.81 0.92
CA PHE A 135 10.90 -14.23 0.21
C PHE A 135 10.42 -15.62 0.67
N ASP A 136 11.32 -16.54 1.01
CA ASP A 136 10.94 -17.86 1.53
C ASP A 136 10.14 -17.77 2.84
N GLN A 137 10.51 -16.85 3.74
CA GLN A 137 9.74 -16.57 4.96
C GLN A 137 8.38 -15.96 4.63
N GLN A 138 8.33 -15.00 3.72
CA GLN A 138 7.05 -14.43 3.27
C GLN A 138 6.15 -15.50 2.65
N LYS A 139 6.72 -16.38 1.84
CA LYS A 139 6.00 -17.48 1.15
C LYS A 139 5.32 -18.43 2.12
N GLN A 140 5.84 -18.65 3.33
CA GLN A 140 5.16 -19.46 4.35
C GLN A 140 3.82 -18.83 4.76
N ILE A 141 3.75 -17.49 4.85
CA ILE A 141 2.53 -16.75 5.18
C ILE A 141 1.64 -16.62 3.95
N LEU A 142 2.19 -16.24 2.81
CA LEU A 142 1.39 -16.02 1.60
C LEU A 142 0.89 -17.34 0.98
N GLY A 143 1.56 -18.45 1.31
CA GLY A 143 1.22 -19.83 0.93
C GLY A 143 -0.16 -20.27 1.38
N THR A 144 -0.59 -19.82 2.54
CA THR A 144 -1.82 -20.24 3.23
C THR A 144 -3.07 -19.48 2.76
N ILE A 145 -2.91 -18.45 1.90
CA ILE A 145 -4.04 -17.71 1.34
C ILE A 145 -4.93 -18.67 0.53
N ALA A 146 -6.08 -19.01 1.10
CA ALA A 146 -7.03 -19.98 0.55
C ALA A 146 -8.14 -19.33 -0.29
N CYS A 147 -8.47 -18.07 -0.01
CA CYS A 147 -9.52 -17.33 -0.70
C CYS A 147 -9.15 -16.99 -2.16
N PRO A 148 -10.13 -16.70 -3.03
CA PRO A 148 -9.87 -16.08 -4.33
C PRO A 148 -9.15 -14.74 -4.17
N VAL A 149 -8.19 -14.48 -5.06
CA VAL A 149 -7.41 -13.24 -5.09
C VAL A 149 -7.43 -12.63 -6.48
N VAL A 150 -7.64 -11.32 -6.57
CA VAL A 150 -7.36 -10.54 -7.79
C VAL A 150 -6.31 -9.48 -7.51
N PHE A 151 -5.26 -9.47 -8.32
CA PHE A 151 -4.30 -8.39 -8.41
C PHE A 151 -4.63 -7.52 -9.62
N VAL A 152 -4.86 -6.23 -9.40
CA VAL A 152 -5.01 -5.23 -10.47
C VAL A 152 -3.77 -4.36 -10.46
N LEU A 153 -2.87 -4.60 -11.43
CA LEU A 153 -1.55 -4.01 -11.52
C LEU A 153 -1.54 -2.88 -12.56
N ALA A 154 -0.80 -1.82 -12.28
CA ALA A 154 -0.66 -0.69 -13.18
C ALA A 154 0.56 -0.86 -14.10
N ASP A 155 0.40 -0.61 -15.40
CA ASP A 155 1.41 -0.90 -16.43
C ASP A 155 2.68 -0.03 -16.34
N GLU A 156 2.57 1.25 -15.97
CA GLU A 156 3.71 2.15 -15.78
C GLU A 156 4.67 1.66 -14.67
N ASN A 157 4.20 0.74 -13.83
CA ASN A 157 4.93 0.20 -12.69
C ASN A 157 5.37 -1.26 -12.85
N CYS A 158 5.16 -1.86 -14.02
CA CYS A 158 5.41 -3.29 -14.23
C CYS A 158 6.86 -3.72 -14.04
N GLY A 159 7.84 -2.81 -14.20
CA GLY A 159 9.26 -3.10 -14.00
C GLY A 159 9.61 -3.59 -12.58
N ARG A 160 8.74 -3.36 -11.60
CA ARG A 160 8.91 -3.89 -10.24
C ARG A 160 8.74 -5.41 -10.18
N TYR A 161 7.87 -5.96 -11.01
CA TYR A 161 7.56 -7.39 -11.09
C TYR A 161 8.61 -8.20 -11.86
N SER A 162 9.57 -7.53 -12.52
CA SER A 162 10.76 -8.15 -13.11
C SER A 162 12.02 -7.93 -12.26
N THR A 163 11.93 -7.14 -11.19
CA THR A 163 13.05 -6.80 -10.31
C THR A 163 12.77 -7.27 -8.88
N TYR A 164 12.52 -6.36 -7.94
CA TYR A 164 12.46 -6.68 -6.52
C TYR A 164 11.13 -7.30 -6.05
N LEU A 165 10.12 -7.41 -6.93
CA LEU A 165 8.89 -8.17 -6.69
C LEU A 165 8.79 -9.40 -7.61
N LYS A 166 9.88 -9.78 -8.30
CA LYS A 166 9.88 -10.92 -9.23
C LYS A 166 9.42 -12.21 -8.57
N ASP A 167 9.99 -12.55 -7.42
CA ASP A 167 9.65 -13.80 -6.74
C ASP A 167 8.18 -13.85 -6.31
N ALA A 168 7.64 -12.71 -5.84
CA ALA A 168 6.23 -12.58 -5.50
C ALA A 168 5.33 -12.77 -6.73
N TYR A 169 5.67 -12.13 -7.85
CA TYR A 169 4.94 -12.30 -9.11
C TYR A 169 4.96 -13.75 -9.58
N GLU A 170 6.13 -14.40 -9.62
CA GLU A 170 6.27 -15.80 -10.01
C GLU A 170 5.53 -16.76 -9.07
N PHE A 171 5.51 -16.46 -7.78
CA PHE A 171 4.79 -17.24 -6.79
C PHE A 171 3.27 -17.15 -7.00
N TYR A 172 2.73 -15.94 -7.14
CA TYR A 172 1.29 -15.73 -7.27
C TYR A 172 0.74 -16.18 -8.63
N SER A 173 1.47 -15.95 -9.72
CA SER A 173 1.05 -16.30 -11.09
C SER A 173 0.86 -17.79 -11.34
N LYS A 174 1.42 -18.66 -10.48
CA LYS A 174 1.28 -20.12 -10.55
C LYS A 174 0.11 -20.66 -9.73
N ARG A 175 -0.59 -19.83 -8.97
CA ARG A 175 -1.64 -20.26 -8.04
C ARG A 175 -3.02 -20.26 -8.70
N PRO A 176 -3.82 -21.33 -8.55
CA PRO A 176 -5.11 -21.46 -9.22
C PRO A 176 -6.18 -20.49 -8.67
N ASN A 177 -6.05 -20.05 -7.42
CA ASN A 177 -6.96 -19.09 -6.80
C ASN A 177 -6.59 -17.62 -7.05
N VAL A 178 -5.63 -17.35 -7.94
CA VAL A 178 -5.11 -16.00 -8.18
C VAL A 178 -5.36 -15.58 -9.61
N THR A 179 -5.94 -14.39 -9.77
CA THR A 179 -6.12 -13.71 -11.04
C THR A 179 -5.28 -12.45 -11.09
N ILE A 180 -4.53 -12.25 -12.18
CA ILE A 180 -3.77 -11.01 -12.41
C ILE A 180 -4.43 -10.26 -13.58
N ARG A 181 -4.65 -8.96 -13.38
CA ARG A 181 -5.14 -8.00 -14.38
C ARG A 181 -4.17 -6.84 -14.45
N VAL A 182 -3.87 -6.38 -15.64
CA VAL A 182 -3.03 -5.21 -15.87
C VAL A 182 -3.88 -4.12 -16.49
N VAL A 183 -3.78 -2.91 -15.96
CA VAL A 183 -4.52 -1.74 -16.41
C VAL A 183 -3.57 -0.60 -16.73
N SER A 184 -3.99 0.28 -17.66
CA SER A 184 -3.16 1.43 -18.01
C SER A 184 -3.20 2.51 -16.93
N GLY A 185 -2.02 2.92 -16.46
CA GLY A 185 -1.85 4.03 -15.52
C GLY A 185 -0.69 3.83 -14.56
N ASP A 186 -0.64 4.71 -13.56
CA ASP A 186 0.39 4.70 -12.54
C ASP A 186 -0.05 3.98 -11.26
N HIS A 187 0.74 4.13 -10.19
CA HIS A 187 0.49 3.45 -8.92
C HIS A 187 -0.89 3.78 -8.33
N ASP A 188 -1.43 4.94 -8.69
CA ASP A 188 -2.66 5.48 -8.18
C ASP A 188 -3.77 5.49 -9.21
N VAL A 189 -3.68 4.59 -10.20
CA VAL A 189 -4.71 4.39 -11.22
C VAL A 189 -6.11 4.26 -10.63
N HIS A 190 -6.26 3.63 -9.46
CA HIS A 190 -7.54 3.49 -8.76
C HIS A 190 -8.15 4.82 -8.29
N LEU A 191 -7.34 5.85 -8.08
CA LEU A 191 -7.76 7.19 -7.68
C LEU A 191 -7.81 8.14 -8.88
N ASN A 192 -6.79 8.09 -9.75
CA ASN A 192 -6.68 8.93 -10.94
C ASN A 192 -7.67 8.53 -12.06
N TYR A 193 -7.92 7.23 -12.22
CA TYR A 193 -8.71 6.67 -13.31
C TYR A 193 -9.56 5.47 -12.81
N PRO A 194 -10.47 5.71 -11.84
CA PRO A 194 -11.20 4.63 -11.15
C PRO A 194 -11.94 3.69 -12.11
N ASP A 195 -12.45 4.19 -13.23
CA ASP A 195 -13.16 3.39 -14.24
C ASP A 195 -12.32 2.24 -14.81
N ARG A 196 -10.99 2.42 -14.88
CA ARG A 196 -10.06 1.40 -15.38
C ARG A 196 -9.91 0.23 -14.40
N VAL A 197 -10.15 0.46 -13.12
CA VAL A 197 -10.06 -0.54 -12.05
C VAL A 197 -11.44 -1.13 -11.73
N PHE A 198 -12.48 -0.30 -11.80
CA PHE A 198 -13.84 -0.61 -11.36
C PHE A 198 -14.35 -1.94 -11.91
N LYS A 199 -14.25 -2.17 -13.23
CA LYS A 199 -14.77 -3.40 -13.85
C LYS A 199 -14.14 -4.66 -13.26
N HIS A 200 -12.81 -4.66 -13.08
CA HIS A 200 -12.11 -5.82 -12.53
C HIS A 200 -12.52 -6.12 -11.09
N VAL A 201 -12.74 -5.08 -10.28
CA VAL A 201 -13.18 -5.22 -8.89
C VAL A 201 -14.64 -5.67 -8.83
N ALA A 202 -15.52 -5.06 -9.62
CA ALA A 202 -16.95 -5.37 -9.63
C ALA A 202 -17.22 -6.79 -10.11
N ASP A 203 -16.62 -7.21 -11.23
CA ASP A 203 -16.77 -8.56 -11.76
C ASP A 203 -16.30 -9.61 -10.74
N PHE A 204 -15.13 -9.38 -10.10
CA PHE A 204 -14.58 -10.27 -9.09
C PHE A 204 -15.46 -10.38 -7.83
N LEU A 205 -16.02 -9.26 -7.36
CA LEU A 205 -16.95 -9.28 -6.23
C LEU A 205 -18.28 -9.97 -6.57
N GLN A 206 -18.77 -9.83 -7.80
CA GLN A 206 -19.97 -10.56 -8.25
C GLN A 206 -19.73 -12.07 -8.27
N GLU A 207 -18.53 -12.51 -8.67
CA GLU A 207 -18.19 -13.92 -8.75
C GLU A 207 -17.93 -14.57 -7.38
N HIS A 208 -17.29 -13.87 -6.44
CA HIS A 208 -16.78 -14.48 -5.21
C HIS A 208 -17.39 -13.96 -3.90
N TYR A 209 -18.06 -12.80 -3.92
CA TYR A 209 -18.63 -12.20 -2.72
C TYR A 209 -20.15 -12.28 -2.66
N LYS A 210 -20.85 -12.09 -3.78
CA LYS A 210 -22.32 -12.21 -3.80
C LYS A 210 -22.71 -13.69 -3.74
N ASN A 211 -23.43 -14.07 -2.69
CA ASN A 211 -24.33 -15.23 -2.71
C ASN A 211 -25.55 -14.89 -3.58
#